data_AF-F2TQ92-F1
#
_entry.id   AF-F2TQ92-F1
#
_cell.length_a   1.000
_cell.length_b   1.000
_cell.length_c   1.000
_cell.angle_alpha   90.00
_cell.angle_beta   90.00
_cell.angle_gamma   90.00
#
_symmetry.space_group_name_H-M   'P 1'
#
loop_
_entity.id
_entity.type
_entity.pdbx_description
1 polymer ?
#
loop_
_entity_poly.entity_id
_entity_poly.type
_entity_poly.pdbx_seq_one_letter_code
_entity_poly.pdbx_strand_id
1 'polypeptide(L)'
;MFGQTNHTRTVFPSSIGDFVLSGSAGWTATSLYARRSFKFIIAFVSLFLLVACFALFYSPPTFRRPPSPFANSQADRTPAPLATENITDNHHHLVVTTTTTTTTTTTAPSLSLASPPTPLSSSLTPQPPKPNFKIVAVIFYGRPDRVEILDCYLKRNLVANGGWLDEVYWAPNTENQADLDWLDKLVPTSPSYKIIPVKPQEKGYAKIWDHTVSDPDTLYIKIDDDIIFIDDNAIPKLVSLKLEHDHSFLVSANVINGAPLPYHHYRTGAIRPYLPELAPPNNNSSHNITNNTANSNVTSLRQPTWRASQLPYWEGADGFEFPLEVGNAPYANHRWLPVHSESRTAIYRTPIQHALCSPWAENRGKWSLAAQQHFSFLESLERNATDVYDFARRGVWDMGFERISINFIAIWGRDVIDHLPLVDDEAMLTKSIPKKLRRPVLVATGAIAAHYAFASQVNDLKQTDILSRYRAYANDMICLGTLP
;
A
#
# COMPACT_ATOMS: atom_id res chain seq x y z
N MET A 1 25.69 1.73 68.23
CA MET A 1 25.14 1.66 69.61
C MET A 1 25.16 3.08 70.18
N PHE A 2 23.98 3.65 70.47
CA PHE A 2 23.61 4.84 71.28
C PHE A 2 24.48 6.12 71.21
N GLY A 3 23.97 7.35 71.18
CA GLY A 3 22.66 7.93 71.46
C GLY A 3 22.80 9.47 71.59
N GLN A 4 21.68 10.18 71.45
CA GLN A 4 21.48 11.65 71.40
C GLN A 4 22.06 12.46 72.59
N THR A 5 22.28 13.78 72.42
CA THR A 5 21.36 14.86 72.89
C THR A 5 21.95 16.29 72.77
N ASN A 6 21.02 17.25 72.64
CA ASN A 6 21.14 18.69 72.41
C ASN A 6 21.80 19.49 73.55
N HIS A 7 22.28 20.72 73.25
CA HIS A 7 21.94 21.89 74.07
C HIS A 7 22.11 23.25 73.36
N THR A 8 21.43 24.20 73.97
CA THR A 8 20.90 25.49 73.50
C THR A 8 21.79 26.70 73.80
N ARG A 9 21.68 27.65 72.88
CA ARG A 9 22.10 29.07 72.76
C ARG A 9 21.97 29.97 74.01
N THR A 10 22.77 31.07 74.03
CA THR A 10 22.54 32.49 74.48
C THR A 10 23.65 33.07 75.41
N VAL A 11 24.13 34.33 75.44
CA VAL A 11 23.97 35.67 74.77
C VAL A 11 25.17 36.57 75.20
N PHE A 12 25.47 37.67 74.47
CA PHE A 12 25.88 39.06 74.88
C PHE A 12 26.96 39.74 73.96
N PRO A 13 27.02 41.10 73.84
CA PRO A 13 26.85 41.77 72.55
C PRO A 13 27.83 42.94 72.22
N SER A 14 27.67 43.43 70.98
CA SER A 14 27.81 44.81 70.45
C SER A 14 28.96 45.73 70.87
N SER A 15 29.72 46.20 69.88
CA SER A 15 29.82 47.66 69.63
C SER A 15 30.26 47.97 68.18
N ILE A 16 29.76 49.10 67.67
CA ILE A 16 30.25 49.93 66.55
C ILE A 16 29.79 49.51 65.14
N GLY A 17 28.90 50.32 64.52
CA GLY A 17 28.58 50.15 63.10
C GLY A 17 27.53 51.06 62.44
N ASP A 18 26.90 52.04 63.09
CA ASP A 18 25.74 52.73 62.48
C ASP A 18 26.00 54.19 62.08
N PHE A 19 26.98 54.44 61.19
CA PHE A 19 27.06 55.73 60.49
C PHE A 19 27.48 55.67 59.00
N VAL A 20 27.50 54.49 58.37
CA VAL A 20 27.96 54.35 56.96
C VAL A 20 26.90 53.78 56.00
N LEU A 21 25.71 53.37 56.46
CA LEU A 21 24.76 52.59 55.63
C LEU A 21 23.56 53.35 55.06
N SER A 22 23.57 54.68 54.98
CA SER A 22 22.46 55.43 54.35
C SER A 22 22.77 55.92 52.91
N GLY A 23 24.02 55.81 52.44
CA GLY A 23 24.42 56.29 51.10
C GLY A 23 24.37 55.25 49.97
N SER A 24 24.34 53.95 50.27
CA SER A 24 24.53 52.87 49.28
C SER A 24 23.24 52.13 48.86
N ALA A 25 22.12 52.39 49.52
CA ALA A 25 20.83 51.74 49.21
C ALA A 25 20.07 52.41 48.05
N GLY A 26 20.34 53.68 47.74
CA GLY A 26 19.66 54.41 46.66
C GLY A 26 20.18 54.10 45.24
N TRP A 27 21.40 53.58 45.10
CA TRP A 27 22.04 53.33 43.81
C TRP A 27 21.93 51.87 43.33
N THR A 28 21.62 50.93 44.22
CA THR A 28 21.46 49.51 43.88
C THR A 28 20.04 49.15 43.46
N ALA A 29 19.02 49.87 43.92
CA ALA A 29 17.63 49.63 43.54
C ALA A 29 17.29 50.14 42.11
N THR A 30 17.88 51.26 41.68
CA THR A 30 17.69 51.83 40.33
C THR A 30 18.38 51.01 39.24
N SER A 31 19.50 50.35 39.53
CA SER A 31 20.21 49.51 38.55
C SER A 31 19.55 48.13 38.32
N LEU A 32 18.87 47.59 39.34
CA LEU A 32 18.14 46.31 39.26
C LEU A 32 16.81 46.44 38.50
N TYR A 33 16.10 47.56 38.66
CA TYR A 33 14.90 47.85 37.86
C TYR A 33 15.26 48.09 36.39
N ALA A 34 16.31 48.86 36.09
CA ALA A 34 16.76 49.07 34.70
C ALA A 34 17.15 47.77 34.00
N ARG A 35 17.84 46.84 34.69
CA ARG A 35 18.23 45.53 34.12
C ARG A 35 17.05 44.58 33.89
N ARG A 36 15.99 44.63 34.72
CA ARG A 36 14.77 43.85 34.47
C ARG A 36 13.97 44.44 33.31
N SER A 37 13.78 45.75 33.28
CA SER A 37 13.08 46.44 32.18
C SER A 37 13.76 46.23 30.83
N PHE A 38 15.09 46.25 30.77
CA PHE A 38 15.83 46.01 29.53
C PHE A 38 15.67 44.57 29.01
N LYS A 39 15.64 43.57 29.90
CA LYS A 39 15.38 42.18 29.50
C LYS A 39 13.96 41.98 28.97
N PHE A 40 12.97 42.64 29.56
CA PHE A 40 11.59 42.60 29.05
C PHE A 40 11.47 43.28 27.68
N ILE A 41 12.16 44.40 27.46
CA ILE A 41 12.17 45.09 26.16
C ILE A 41 12.81 44.20 25.08
N ILE A 42 13.96 43.57 25.37
CA ILE A 42 14.60 42.65 24.40
C ILE A 42 13.69 41.46 24.07
N ALA A 43 13.01 40.89 25.07
CA ALA A 43 12.07 39.78 24.84
C ALA A 43 10.89 40.22 23.97
N PHE A 44 10.34 41.41 24.22
CA PHE A 44 9.22 41.96 23.44
C PHE A 44 9.62 42.30 22.01
N VAL A 45 10.80 42.90 21.81
CA VAL A 45 11.34 43.20 20.48
C VAL A 45 11.63 41.91 19.71
N SER A 46 12.21 40.90 20.37
CA SER A 46 12.46 39.59 19.75
C SER A 46 11.16 38.89 19.34
N LEU A 47 10.13 38.92 20.19
CA LEU A 47 8.82 38.35 19.88
C LEU A 47 8.13 39.11 18.74
N PHE A 48 8.20 40.44 18.74
CA PHE A 48 7.64 41.27 17.67
C PHE A 48 8.33 41.01 16.34
N LEU A 49 9.67 40.90 16.31
CA LEU A 49 10.41 40.55 15.10
C LEU A 49 10.05 39.15 14.60
N LEU A 50 9.83 38.18 15.50
CA LEU A 50 9.43 36.82 15.13
C LEU A 50 8.03 36.80 14.51
N VAL A 51 7.08 37.56 15.06
CA VAL A 51 5.73 37.72 14.50
C VAL A 51 5.76 38.47 13.17
N ALA A 52 6.58 39.53 13.04
CA ALA A 52 6.76 40.26 11.79
C ALA A 52 7.38 39.38 10.69
N CYS A 53 8.40 38.58 11.03
CA CYS A 53 8.96 37.57 10.12
C CYS A 53 7.92 36.52 9.72
N PHE A 54 7.09 36.06 10.66
CA PHE A 54 6.02 35.11 10.36
C PHE A 54 4.98 35.73 9.41
N ALA A 55 4.59 36.98 9.63
CA ALA A 55 3.66 37.71 8.76
C ALA A 55 4.24 37.98 7.35
N LEU A 56 5.53 38.24 7.24
CA LEU A 56 6.21 38.41 5.94
C LEU A 56 6.37 37.07 5.19
N PHE A 57 6.58 35.95 5.89
CA PHE A 57 6.66 34.61 5.28
C PHE A 57 5.29 34.01 4.93
N TYR A 58 4.22 34.39 5.64
CA TYR A 58 2.86 33.89 5.45
C TYR A 58 1.89 34.90 4.81
N SER A 59 2.38 36.00 4.25
CA SER A 59 1.59 36.79 3.31
C SER A 59 1.69 36.13 1.93
N PRO A 60 0.70 35.34 1.48
CA PRO A 60 0.77 34.76 0.15
C PRO A 60 0.77 35.89 -0.89
N PRO A 61 1.66 35.87 -1.90
CA PRO A 61 1.43 36.70 -3.07
C PRO A 61 0.05 36.32 -3.63
N THR A 62 -0.79 37.32 -3.87
CA THR A 62 -2.07 37.16 -4.57
C THR A 62 -1.79 36.62 -5.97
N PHE A 63 -1.69 35.30 -6.09
CA PHE A 63 -1.68 34.61 -7.38
C PHE A 63 -3.06 34.81 -8.00
N ARG A 64 -3.16 35.79 -8.90
CA ARG A 64 -4.21 35.81 -9.92
C ARG A 64 -4.12 34.49 -10.68
N ARG A 65 -5.09 33.59 -10.45
CA ARG A 65 -5.26 32.39 -11.29
C ARG A 65 -5.53 32.85 -12.72
N PRO A 66 -4.85 32.29 -13.74
CA PRO A 66 -5.38 32.36 -15.09
C PRO A 66 -6.74 31.63 -15.14
N PRO A 67 -7.73 32.12 -15.89
CA PRO A 67 -9.03 31.47 -16.00
C PRO A 67 -8.87 30.07 -16.60
N SER A 68 -9.54 29.10 -16.00
CA SER A 68 -9.61 27.71 -16.47
C SER A 68 -10.30 27.65 -17.85
N PRO A 69 -9.81 26.85 -18.81
CA PRO A 69 -10.43 26.70 -20.13
C PRO A 69 -11.76 25.92 -20.12
N PHE A 70 -12.32 25.61 -18.94
CA PHE A 70 -13.56 24.85 -18.79
C PHE A 70 -14.62 25.53 -17.90
N ALA A 71 -14.59 26.85 -17.78
CA ALA A 71 -15.69 27.58 -17.13
C ALA A 71 -16.87 27.75 -18.11
N ASN A 72 -17.86 26.87 -18.01
CA ASN A 72 -19.16 27.03 -18.65
C ASN A 72 -19.83 28.32 -18.17
N SER A 73 -20.00 29.28 -19.07
CA SER A 73 -20.72 30.53 -18.82
C SER A 73 -22.23 30.31 -18.95
N GLN A 74 -22.89 29.87 -17.90
CA GLN A 74 -24.34 29.95 -17.85
C GLN A 74 -24.87 29.99 -16.42
N ALA A 75 -24.71 31.14 -15.76
CA ALA A 75 -25.57 31.57 -14.65
C ALA A 75 -25.17 33.00 -14.24
N ASP A 76 -25.59 34.01 -15.01
CA ASP A 76 -25.88 35.32 -14.43
C ASP A 76 -26.73 36.16 -15.39
N ARG A 77 -28.07 36.06 -15.29
CA ARG A 77 -29.00 37.10 -15.74
C ARG A 77 -30.26 37.07 -14.88
N THR A 78 -30.36 38.06 -14.00
CA THR A 78 -31.59 38.53 -13.35
C THR A 78 -32.62 38.94 -14.41
N PRO A 79 -33.93 38.69 -14.20
CA PRO A 79 -34.95 38.82 -15.25
C PRO A 79 -35.50 40.25 -15.38
N ALA A 80 -35.82 40.65 -16.62
CA ALA A 80 -36.67 41.81 -16.93
C ALA A 80 -38.00 41.33 -17.55
N PRO A 81 -39.12 42.07 -17.36
CA PRO A 81 -40.47 41.52 -17.47
C PRO A 81 -41.08 41.56 -18.87
N LEU A 82 -42.16 40.78 -18.99
CA LEU A 82 -43.04 40.49 -20.12
C LEU A 82 -43.21 41.58 -21.19
N ALA A 83 -43.17 41.14 -22.45
CA ALA A 83 -43.98 41.70 -23.54
C ALA A 83 -44.66 40.55 -24.31
N THR A 84 -45.98 40.69 -24.42
CA THR A 84 -46.96 39.89 -25.15
C THR A 84 -46.86 40.15 -26.66
N GLU A 85 -47.00 39.12 -27.49
CA GLU A 85 -47.64 39.08 -28.84
C GLU A 85 -47.11 37.85 -29.63
N ASN A 86 -47.94 36.84 -29.87
CA ASN A 86 -48.91 36.64 -30.97
C ASN A 86 -48.33 35.84 -32.16
N ILE A 87 -48.72 34.55 -32.17
CA ILE A 87 -49.27 33.75 -33.27
C ILE A 87 -48.77 34.07 -34.70
N THR A 88 -48.18 33.06 -35.35
CA THR A 88 -48.60 32.65 -36.71
C THR A 88 -48.16 31.22 -37.03
N ASP A 89 -49.12 30.49 -37.60
CA ASP A 89 -49.09 29.15 -38.18
C ASP A 89 -47.97 28.93 -39.21
N ASN A 90 -47.53 27.68 -39.34
CA ASN A 90 -47.72 26.95 -40.61
C ASN A 90 -47.49 25.44 -40.47
N HIS A 91 -48.57 24.70 -40.72
CA HIS A 91 -48.62 23.27 -40.99
C HIS A 91 -48.02 22.93 -42.37
N HIS A 92 -47.33 21.79 -42.47
CA HIS A 92 -47.37 20.96 -43.67
C HIS A 92 -47.51 19.46 -43.35
N HIS A 93 -48.67 18.95 -43.78
CA HIS A 93 -49.13 17.59 -44.12
C HIS A 93 -48.11 16.43 -44.16
N LEU A 94 -48.37 15.30 -43.47
CA LEU A 94 -49.27 14.15 -43.75
C LEU A 94 -48.64 13.11 -44.68
N VAL A 95 -48.51 11.85 -44.23
CA VAL A 95 -49.16 10.66 -44.82
C VAL A 95 -49.04 9.49 -43.83
N VAL A 96 -50.20 8.99 -43.39
CA VAL A 96 -50.42 7.68 -42.77
C VAL A 96 -50.85 6.73 -43.88
N THR A 97 -50.33 5.51 -43.90
CA THR A 97 -50.99 4.37 -44.56
C THR A 97 -50.93 3.16 -43.65
N THR A 98 -52.10 2.75 -43.20
CA THR A 98 -52.44 1.55 -42.46
C THR A 98 -52.41 0.31 -43.35
N THR A 99 -51.93 -0.84 -42.86
CA THR A 99 -52.70 -2.11 -42.99
C THR A 99 -52.18 -3.28 -42.14
N THR A 100 -53.14 -3.88 -41.43
CA THR A 100 -53.34 -5.29 -41.05
C THR A 100 -52.37 -6.04 -40.13
N THR A 101 -52.92 -6.25 -38.93
CA THR A 101 -52.66 -7.28 -37.93
C THR A 101 -52.78 -8.70 -38.51
N THR A 102 -51.77 -9.54 -38.26
CA THR A 102 -51.91 -11.00 -38.26
C THR A 102 -51.26 -11.53 -36.99
N THR A 103 -52.04 -12.24 -36.18
CA THR A 103 -51.65 -12.84 -34.91
C THR A 103 -50.87 -14.14 -35.14
N THR A 104 -49.58 -14.15 -34.77
CA THR A 104 -48.82 -15.38 -34.56
C THR A 104 -48.00 -15.27 -33.28
N THR A 105 -48.35 -16.13 -32.32
CA THR A 105 -47.62 -16.47 -31.09
C THR A 105 -46.12 -16.59 -31.34
N THR A 106 -45.33 -15.73 -30.69
CA THR A 106 -43.86 -15.79 -30.74
C THR A 106 -43.34 -16.09 -29.33
N THR A 107 -42.91 -17.33 -29.14
CA THR A 107 -42.02 -17.80 -28.08
C THR A 107 -40.76 -16.94 -28.01
N ALA A 108 -40.38 -16.53 -26.80
CA ALA A 108 -39.15 -15.79 -26.53
C ALA A 108 -37.91 -16.59 -26.96
N PRO A 109 -36.95 -15.98 -27.67
CA PRO A 109 -35.70 -16.65 -27.99
C PRO A 109 -34.80 -16.68 -26.74
N SER A 110 -34.32 -17.88 -26.44
CA SER A 110 -33.28 -18.18 -25.47
C SER A 110 -32.03 -17.34 -25.74
N LEU A 111 -31.60 -16.56 -24.73
CA LEU A 111 -30.28 -15.95 -24.69
C LEU A 111 -29.22 -17.07 -24.64
N SER A 112 -28.59 -17.35 -25.78
CA SER A 112 -27.41 -18.20 -25.85
C SER A 112 -26.26 -17.53 -25.11
N LEU A 113 -25.61 -18.27 -24.21
CA LEU A 113 -24.39 -17.86 -23.53
C LEU A 113 -23.36 -17.37 -24.55
N ALA A 114 -23.04 -16.09 -24.50
CA ALA A 114 -21.88 -15.53 -25.17
C ALA A 114 -20.61 -16.15 -24.56
N SER A 115 -19.67 -16.53 -25.44
CA SER A 115 -18.34 -17.01 -25.08
C SER A 115 -17.62 -16.03 -24.14
N PRO A 116 -16.70 -16.51 -23.28
CA PRO A 116 -15.99 -15.66 -22.33
C PRO A 116 -15.22 -14.55 -23.05
N PRO A 117 -15.21 -13.31 -22.52
CA PRO A 117 -14.50 -12.21 -23.14
C PRO A 117 -13.01 -12.50 -23.16
N THR A 118 -12.38 -12.30 -24.32
CA THR A 118 -10.93 -12.18 -24.48
C THR A 118 -10.42 -11.16 -23.45
N PRO A 119 -9.30 -11.41 -22.73
CA PRO A 119 -8.82 -10.47 -21.74
C PRO A 119 -8.50 -9.14 -22.43
N LEU A 120 -9.35 -8.15 -22.15
CA LEU A 120 -9.15 -6.79 -22.64
C LEU A 120 -7.89 -6.27 -21.96
N SER A 121 -6.79 -6.21 -22.72
CA SER A 121 -5.58 -5.50 -22.32
C SER A 121 -5.97 -4.06 -21.97
N SER A 122 -6.03 -3.75 -20.68
CA SER A 122 -6.44 -2.44 -20.17
C SER A 122 -5.28 -1.43 -20.17
N SER A 123 -4.54 -1.35 -21.28
CA SER A 123 -3.55 -0.29 -21.52
C SER A 123 -3.52 0.06 -23.00
N LEU A 124 -4.12 1.19 -23.36
CA LEU A 124 -4.00 1.82 -24.68
C LEU A 124 -2.59 2.39 -24.95
N THR A 125 -1.65 2.25 -24.02
CA THR A 125 -0.24 2.57 -24.21
C THR A 125 0.54 1.32 -24.63
N PRO A 126 1.19 1.32 -25.81
CA PRO A 126 2.12 0.25 -26.18
C PRO A 126 3.21 0.15 -25.10
N GLN A 127 3.41 -1.05 -24.54
CA GLN A 127 4.56 -1.28 -23.67
C GLN A 127 5.84 -1.06 -24.49
N PRO A 128 6.91 -0.50 -23.89
CA PRO A 128 8.20 -0.45 -24.54
C PRO A 128 8.67 -1.88 -24.89
N PRO A 129 9.52 -2.05 -25.92
CA PRO A 129 10.10 -3.36 -26.18
C PRO A 129 11.01 -3.77 -25.01
N LYS A 130 11.08 -5.09 -24.75
CA LYS A 130 12.05 -5.63 -23.79
C LYS A 130 13.47 -5.16 -24.18
N PRO A 131 14.26 -4.66 -23.23
CA PRO A 131 15.63 -4.25 -23.51
C PRO A 131 16.54 -5.44 -23.81
N ASN A 132 17.61 -5.20 -24.58
CA ASN A 132 18.53 -6.23 -25.06
C ASN A 132 19.60 -6.61 -24.01
N PHE A 133 19.16 -7.12 -22.87
CA PHE A 133 20.00 -7.76 -21.85
C PHE A 133 19.18 -8.81 -21.09
N LYS A 134 19.88 -9.62 -20.29
CA LYS A 134 19.25 -10.70 -19.53
C LYS A 134 18.55 -10.17 -18.27
N ILE A 135 17.30 -10.54 -18.09
CA ILE A 135 16.47 -10.23 -16.91
C ILE A 135 16.04 -11.54 -16.26
N VAL A 136 16.42 -11.71 -14.98
CA VAL A 136 16.15 -12.94 -14.23
C VAL A 136 15.34 -12.62 -12.98
N ALA A 137 14.20 -13.29 -12.81
CA ALA A 137 13.50 -13.26 -11.53
C ALA A 137 14.16 -14.22 -10.53
N VAL A 138 14.35 -13.79 -9.29
CA VAL A 138 14.92 -14.62 -8.22
C VAL A 138 13.92 -14.72 -7.08
N ILE A 139 13.49 -15.95 -6.77
CA ILE A 139 12.51 -16.24 -5.72
C ILE A 139 13.20 -17.03 -4.61
N PHE A 140 13.07 -16.54 -3.37
CA PHE A 140 13.50 -17.32 -2.20
C PHE A 140 12.28 -18.11 -1.74
N TYR A 141 12.29 -19.40 -2.03
CA TYR A 141 11.11 -20.24 -2.00
C TYR A 141 10.94 -20.94 -0.66
N GLY A 142 9.73 -20.95 -0.12
CA GLY A 142 9.37 -21.81 1.00
C GLY A 142 7.88 -21.99 1.25
N ARG A 143 6.99 -21.47 0.40
CA ARG A 143 5.56 -21.35 0.71
C ARG A 143 4.66 -21.71 -0.50
N PRO A 144 4.41 -23.01 -0.75
CA PRO A 144 3.65 -23.47 -1.92
C PRO A 144 2.28 -22.80 -2.10
N ASP A 145 1.57 -22.55 -1.00
CA ASP A 145 0.21 -21.99 -0.96
C ASP A 145 0.10 -20.57 -1.52
N ARG A 146 1.20 -19.79 -1.49
CA ARG A 146 1.27 -18.50 -2.18
C ARG A 146 1.90 -18.63 -3.56
N VAL A 147 2.87 -19.53 -3.71
CA VAL A 147 3.62 -19.70 -4.97
C VAL A 147 2.74 -20.22 -6.10
N GLU A 148 1.70 -21.01 -5.81
CA GLU A 148 0.72 -21.40 -6.82
C GLU A 148 0.04 -20.19 -7.50
N ILE A 149 -0.16 -19.09 -6.77
CA ILE A 149 -0.68 -17.83 -7.32
C ILE A 149 0.44 -17.11 -8.09
N LEU A 150 1.62 -16.99 -7.48
CA LEU A 150 2.77 -16.28 -8.06
C LEU A 150 3.21 -16.89 -9.40
N ASP A 151 3.18 -18.22 -9.55
CA ASP A 151 3.57 -18.92 -10.78
C ASP A 151 2.79 -18.44 -12.00
N CYS A 152 1.49 -18.17 -11.87
CA CYS A 152 0.69 -17.65 -12.98
C CYS A 152 1.22 -16.29 -13.48
N TYR A 153 1.61 -15.40 -12.57
CA TYR A 153 2.18 -14.11 -12.92
C TYR A 153 3.60 -14.24 -13.50
N LEU A 154 4.42 -15.13 -12.93
CA LEU A 154 5.78 -15.38 -13.45
C LEU A 154 5.72 -15.91 -14.87
N LYS A 155 4.87 -16.91 -15.15
CA LYS A 155 4.65 -17.45 -16.51
C LYS A 155 4.20 -16.37 -17.47
N ARG A 156 3.22 -15.55 -17.11
CA ARG A 156 2.75 -14.43 -17.95
C ARG A 156 3.86 -13.43 -18.26
N ASN A 157 4.80 -13.24 -17.34
CA ASN A 157 5.93 -12.33 -17.50
C ASN A 157 7.18 -12.97 -18.16
N LEU A 158 7.15 -14.25 -18.54
CA LEU A 158 8.23 -14.86 -19.32
C LEU A 158 8.27 -14.29 -20.75
N VAL A 159 9.47 -14.13 -21.32
CA VAL A 159 9.67 -13.74 -22.72
C VAL A 159 8.92 -14.67 -23.68
N ALA A 160 8.90 -15.97 -23.40
CA ALA A 160 8.15 -16.95 -24.18
C ALA A 160 6.65 -16.65 -24.27
N ASN A 161 6.11 -15.88 -23.33
CA ASN A 161 4.70 -15.49 -23.24
C ASN A 161 4.49 -13.97 -23.45
N GLY A 162 5.47 -13.27 -24.02
CA GLY A 162 5.39 -11.84 -24.31
C GLY A 162 5.79 -10.90 -23.17
N GLY A 163 6.24 -11.45 -22.04
CA GLY A 163 6.79 -10.67 -20.93
C GLY A 163 8.29 -10.37 -21.07
N TRP A 164 8.93 -9.96 -19.97
CA TRP A 164 10.31 -9.47 -19.95
C TRP A 164 11.30 -10.38 -19.21
N LEU A 165 10.84 -11.41 -18.52
CA LEU A 165 11.69 -12.35 -17.78
C LEU A 165 12.27 -13.42 -18.72
N ASP A 166 13.58 -13.48 -18.84
CA ASP A 166 14.25 -14.54 -19.61
C ASP A 166 14.22 -15.86 -18.83
N GLU A 167 14.49 -15.79 -17.53
CA GLU A 167 14.58 -16.94 -16.63
C GLU A 167 14.02 -16.63 -15.23
N VAL A 168 13.65 -17.69 -14.50
CA VAL A 168 13.22 -17.63 -13.10
C VAL A 168 14.05 -18.60 -12.28
N TYR A 169 14.74 -18.06 -11.27
CA TYR A 169 15.59 -18.79 -10.36
C TYR A 169 14.85 -19.02 -9.05
N TRP A 170 14.66 -20.29 -8.71
CA TRP A 170 14.05 -20.74 -7.48
C TRP A 170 15.14 -21.17 -6.50
N ALA A 171 15.30 -20.44 -5.39
CA ALA A 171 16.27 -20.74 -4.35
C ALA A 171 15.53 -21.26 -3.10
N PRO A 172 15.58 -22.56 -2.79
CA PRO A 172 14.87 -23.13 -1.65
C PRO A 172 15.38 -22.59 -0.31
N ASN A 173 14.50 -21.89 0.42
CA ASN A 173 14.69 -21.36 1.77
C ASN A 173 13.73 -22.03 2.78
N THR A 174 13.49 -23.32 2.60
CA THR A 174 12.66 -24.16 3.49
C THR A 174 13.34 -25.52 3.69
N GLU A 175 13.13 -26.13 4.85
CA GLU A 175 13.56 -27.50 5.17
C GLU A 175 12.39 -28.50 5.14
N ASN A 176 11.17 -28.02 4.90
CA ASN A 176 10.00 -28.86 4.79
C ASN A 176 10.04 -29.66 3.48
N GLN A 177 10.12 -30.99 3.59
CA GLN A 177 10.21 -31.87 2.43
C GLN A 177 9.00 -31.76 1.50
N ALA A 178 7.79 -31.55 2.03
CA ALA A 178 6.61 -31.41 1.18
C ALA A 178 6.68 -30.15 0.30
N ASP A 179 7.28 -29.07 0.81
CA ASP A 179 7.49 -27.84 0.05
C ASP A 179 8.57 -28.06 -1.03
N LEU A 180 9.63 -28.80 -0.72
CA LEU A 180 10.68 -29.16 -1.69
C LEU A 180 10.13 -30.06 -2.80
N ASP A 181 9.36 -31.09 -2.46
CA ASP A 181 8.71 -31.99 -3.42
C ASP A 181 7.71 -31.25 -4.32
N TRP A 182 7.07 -30.19 -3.80
CA TRP A 182 6.21 -29.33 -4.59
C TRP A 182 7.03 -28.51 -5.61
N LEU A 183 8.18 -27.96 -5.20
CA LEU A 183 9.07 -27.22 -6.10
C LEU A 183 9.63 -28.11 -7.22
N ASP A 184 10.00 -29.36 -6.89
CA ASP A 184 10.48 -30.35 -7.87
C ASP A 184 9.44 -30.67 -8.95
N LYS A 185 8.15 -30.51 -8.64
CA LYS A 185 7.05 -30.62 -9.62
C LYS A 185 6.84 -29.33 -10.39
N LEU A 186 7.00 -28.17 -9.75
CA LEU A 186 6.79 -26.87 -10.38
C LEU A 186 7.86 -26.57 -11.45
N VAL A 187 9.14 -26.71 -11.12
CA VAL A 187 10.22 -26.24 -12.00
C VAL A 187 10.21 -26.86 -13.40
N PRO A 188 9.99 -28.18 -13.57
CA PRO A 188 9.89 -28.80 -14.89
C PRO A 188 8.73 -28.29 -15.77
N THR A 189 7.78 -27.52 -15.23
CA THR A 189 6.66 -26.97 -16.02
C THR A 189 7.06 -25.83 -16.96
N SER A 190 8.29 -25.31 -16.86
CA SER A 190 8.82 -24.29 -17.76
C SER A 190 10.31 -24.48 -18.00
N PRO A 191 10.79 -24.47 -19.26
CA PRO A 191 12.22 -24.54 -19.55
C PRO A 191 13.01 -23.31 -19.08
N SER A 192 12.32 -22.20 -18.78
CA SER A 192 12.92 -20.97 -18.24
C SER A 192 13.10 -21.01 -16.72
N TYR A 193 12.62 -22.05 -16.03
CA TYR A 193 12.74 -22.17 -14.58
C TYR A 193 13.97 -22.99 -14.20
N LYS A 194 14.68 -22.56 -13.14
CA LYS A 194 15.88 -23.24 -12.63
C LYS A 194 15.86 -23.28 -11.11
N ILE A 195 16.22 -24.41 -10.52
CA ILE A 195 16.52 -24.50 -9.08
C ILE A 195 17.97 -24.07 -8.88
N ILE A 196 18.19 -23.12 -7.97
CA ILE A 196 19.52 -22.74 -7.47
C ILE A 196 19.75 -23.52 -6.18
N PRO A 197 20.71 -24.47 -6.14
CA PRO A 197 20.97 -25.26 -4.95
C PRO A 197 21.44 -24.37 -3.79
N VAL A 198 20.77 -24.48 -2.64
CA VAL A 198 21.14 -23.81 -1.39
C VAL A 198 21.28 -24.88 -0.30
N LYS A 199 22.48 -25.04 0.27
CA LYS A 199 22.68 -26.02 1.34
C LYS A 199 22.03 -25.53 2.64
N PRO A 200 21.60 -26.42 3.55
CA PRO A 200 20.93 -26.03 4.80
C PRO A 200 21.66 -24.94 5.61
N GLN A 201 22.98 -25.03 5.77
CA GLN A 201 23.80 -24.05 6.49
C GLN A 201 23.95 -22.69 5.78
N GLU A 202 23.66 -22.66 4.49
CA GLU A 202 23.67 -21.49 3.60
C GLU A 202 22.25 -20.88 3.44
N LYS A 203 21.23 -21.46 4.11
CA LYS A 203 19.89 -20.87 4.17
C LYS A 203 19.86 -19.60 5.03
N GLY A 204 18.83 -18.79 4.77
CA GLY A 204 18.66 -17.46 5.34
C GLY A 204 18.69 -16.39 4.24
N TYR A 205 17.80 -15.40 4.38
CA TYR A 205 17.54 -14.39 3.35
C TYR A 205 18.83 -13.73 2.83
N ALA A 206 19.74 -13.33 3.73
CA ALA A 206 20.97 -12.66 3.32
C ALA A 206 21.99 -13.57 2.59
N LYS A 207 22.09 -14.85 2.97
CA LYS A 207 23.07 -15.78 2.39
C LYS A 207 22.67 -16.32 1.02
N ILE A 208 21.38 -16.39 0.72
CA ILE A 208 20.89 -16.90 -0.57
C ILE A 208 21.38 -16.04 -1.75
N TRP A 209 21.67 -14.77 -1.52
CA TRP A 209 22.27 -13.89 -2.52
C TRP A 209 23.61 -14.42 -3.05
N ASP A 210 24.41 -15.10 -2.22
CA ASP A 210 25.73 -15.65 -2.58
C ASP A 210 25.65 -16.69 -3.71
N HIS A 211 24.49 -17.31 -3.90
CA HIS A 211 24.27 -18.39 -4.87
C HIS A 211 23.38 -17.98 -6.04
N THR A 212 22.51 -16.99 -5.84
CA THR A 212 21.46 -16.62 -6.80
C THR A 212 21.88 -15.53 -7.77
N VAL A 213 22.92 -14.77 -7.44
CA VAL A 213 23.44 -13.67 -8.25
C VAL A 213 24.89 -13.96 -8.62
N SER A 214 25.14 -14.24 -9.90
CA SER A 214 26.44 -14.70 -10.40
C SER A 214 26.92 -14.00 -11.66
N ASP A 215 26.03 -13.34 -12.39
CA ASP A 215 26.36 -12.61 -13.62
C ASP A 215 26.27 -11.09 -13.38
N PRO A 216 27.39 -10.35 -13.43
CA PRO A 216 27.39 -8.91 -13.18
C PRO A 216 26.58 -8.09 -14.22
N ASP A 217 26.38 -8.62 -15.42
CA ASP A 217 25.69 -7.96 -16.53
C ASP A 217 24.20 -8.36 -16.64
N THR A 218 23.71 -9.20 -15.73
CA THR A 218 22.29 -9.55 -15.60
C THR A 218 21.56 -8.56 -14.68
N LEU A 219 20.35 -8.16 -15.07
CA LEU A 219 19.43 -7.45 -14.18
C LEU A 219 18.59 -8.47 -13.42
N TYR A 220 18.74 -8.52 -12.11
CA TYR A 220 17.99 -9.42 -11.24
C TYR A 220 16.75 -8.73 -10.69
N ILE A 221 15.60 -9.40 -10.79
CA ILE A 221 14.35 -9.00 -10.16
C ILE A 221 14.09 -9.94 -8.99
N LYS A 222 14.41 -9.49 -7.79
CA LYS A 222 14.10 -10.26 -6.57
C LYS A 222 12.61 -10.13 -6.29
N ILE A 223 11.92 -11.26 -6.19
CA ILE A 223 10.48 -11.36 -5.90
C ILE A 223 10.30 -12.33 -4.72
N ASP A 224 9.66 -11.90 -3.65
CA ASP A 224 9.32 -12.80 -2.55
C ASP A 224 8.26 -13.82 -2.99
N ASP A 225 8.36 -15.05 -2.47
CA ASP A 225 7.47 -16.17 -2.83
C ASP A 225 6.03 -15.99 -2.32
N ASP A 226 5.74 -14.87 -1.64
CA ASP A 226 4.42 -14.44 -1.22
C ASP A 226 3.96 -13.11 -1.82
N ILE A 227 4.51 -12.73 -2.97
CA ILE A 227 3.85 -11.83 -3.90
C ILE A 227 2.66 -12.57 -4.53
N ILE A 228 1.45 -12.05 -4.31
CA ILE A 228 0.17 -12.67 -4.71
C ILE A 228 -0.57 -11.87 -5.80
N PHE A 229 0.02 -10.78 -6.27
CA PHE A 229 -0.44 -10.00 -7.42
C PHE A 229 0.72 -9.25 -8.05
N ILE A 230 0.74 -9.19 -9.39
CA ILE A 230 1.67 -8.39 -10.19
C ILE A 230 0.87 -7.73 -11.32
N ASP A 231 0.92 -6.41 -11.43
CA ASP A 231 0.33 -5.69 -12.56
C ASP A 231 1.07 -6.04 -13.87
N ASP A 232 0.36 -6.13 -14.99
CA ASP A 232 0.94 -6.47 -16.30
C ASP A 232 2.08 -5.51 -16.72
N ASN A 233 2.08 -4.27 -16.23
CA ASN A 233 3.11 -3.28 -16.50
C ASN A 233 4.16 -3.17 -15.38
N ALA A 234 4.06 -3.96 -14.31
CA ALA A 234 4.94 -3.81 -13.15
C ALA A 234 6.40 -4.04 -13.50
N ILE A 235 6.73 -5.18 -14.12
CA ILE A 235 8.12 -5.50 -14.51
C ILE A 235 8.63 -4.50 -15.56
N PRO A 236 7.91 -4.20 -16.66
CA PRO A 236 8.33 -3.17 -17.61
C PRO A 236 8.62 -1.82 -16.97
N LYS A 237 7.71 -1.28 -16.14
CA LYS A 237 7.91 0.01 -15.45
C LYS A 237 9.08 -0.03 -14.47
N LEU A 238 9.25 -1.12 -13.73
CA LEU A 238 10.34 -1.32 -12.79
C LEU A 238 11.70 -1.29 -13.49
N VAL A 239 11.83 -2.04 -14.59
CA VAL A 239 13.06 -2.13 -15.39
C VAL A 239 13.32 -0.82 -16.11
N SER A 240 12.31 -0.21 -16.75
CA SER A 240 12.45 1.10 -17.40
C SER A 240 12.98 2.16 -16.45
N LEU A 241 12.42 2.25 -15.23
CA LEU A 241 12.90 3.23 -14.25
C LEU A 241 14.36 2.96 -13.83
N LYS A 242 14.76 1.69 -13.67
CA LYS A 242 16.15 1.34 -13.36
C LYS A 242 17.14 1.76 -14.45
N LEU A 243 16.71 1.75 -15.71
CA LEU A 243 17.50 2.17 -16.87
C LEU A 243 17.52 3.69 -17.04
N GLU A 244 16.38 4.36 -16.87
CA GLU A 244 16.26 5.82 -16.93
C GLU A 244 17.05 6.51 -15.80
N HIS A 245 17.20 5.83 -14.67
CA HIS A 245 17.96 6.28 -13.52
C HIS A 245 19.13 5.33 -13.24
N ASP A 246 20.06 5.21 -14.18
CA ASP A 246 21.24 4.33 -14.08
C ASP A 246 22.07 4.53 -12.79
N HIS A 247 22.14 5.75 -12.27
CA HIS A 247 22.79 6.10 -11.00
C HIS A 247 22.11 5.53 -9.75
N SER A 248 20.84 5.10 -9.82
CA SER A 248 20.16 4.40 -8.72
C SER A 248 20.90 3.11 -8.36
N PHE A 249 20.92 2.77 -7.07
CA PHE A 249 21.46 1.50 -6.61
C PHE A 249 20.50 0.35 -6.92
N LEU A 250 19.23 0.52 -6.56
CA LEU A 250 18.15 -0.40 -6.91
C LEU A 250 16.84 0.37 -7.08
N VAL A 251 15.87 -0.29 -7.72
CA VAL A 251 14.48 0.19 -7.81
C VAL A 251 13.56 -0.83 -7.17
N SER A 252 12.62 -0.38 -6.35
CA SER A 252 11.54 -1.20 -5.79
C SER A 252 10.23 -0.97 -6.54
N ALA A 253 9.40 -2.01 -6.60
CA ALA A 253 8.02 -1.88 -7.06
C ALA A 253 7.14 -1.17 -6.00
N ASN A 254 5.97 -0.70 -6.42
CA ASN A 254 4.94 -0.21 -5.53
C ASN A 254 4.13 -1.38 -4.94
N VAL A 255 4.61 -1.90 -3.82
CA VAL A 255 4.05 -3.11 -3.20
C VAL A 255 2.97 -2.78 -2.17
N ILE A 256 1.73 -3.24 -2.41
CA ILE A 256 0.65 -3.26 -1.41
C ILE A 256 1.11 -4.13 -0.23
N ASN A 257 0.96 -3.62 0.99
CA ASN A 257 1.51 -4.23 2.21
C ASN A 257 3.05 -4.42 2.17
N GLY A 258 3.78 -3.58 1.40
CA GLY A 258 5.25 -3.48 1.44
C GLY A 258 5.70 -2.23 2.21
N ALA A 259 6.48 -2.37 3.28
CA ALA A 259 6.83 -1.22 4.13
C ALA A 259 7.87 -0.30 3.45
N PRO A 260 7.74 1.04 3.53
CA PRO A 260 6.74 1.82 4.25
C PRO A 260 5.55 2.31 3.39
N LEU A 261 5.34 1.71 2.21
CA LEU A 261 4.35 2.16 1.21
C LEU A 261 2.88 2.26 1.69
N PRO A 262 2.38 1.47 2.67
CA PRO A 262 1.03 1.66 3.23
C PRO A 262 0.73 3.11 3.62
N TYR A 263 1.72 3.84 4.14
CA TYR A 263 1.57 5.25 4.47
C TYR A 263 1.25 6.10 3.23
N HIS A 264 1.97 5.89 2.13
CA HIS A 264 1.75 6.64 0.91
C HIS A 264 0.38 6.35 0.33
N HIS A 265 0.00 5.07 0.22
CA HIS A 265 -1.32 4.66 -0.28
C HIS A 265 -2.45 5.29 0.54
N TYR A 266 -2.31 5.33 1.87
CA TYR A 266 -3.29 5.98 2.73
C TYR A 266 -3.34 7.49 2.49
N ARG A 267 -2.18 8.17 2.52
CA ARG A 267 -2.11 9.63 2.49
C ARG A 267 -2.42 10.23 1.13
N THR A 268 -2.38 9.45 0.06
CA THR A 268 -2.84 9.86 -1.27
C THR A 268 -4.27 9.42 -1.60
N GLY A 269 -4.97 8.79 -0.64
CA GLY A 269 -6.39 8.45 -0.79
C GLY A 269 -6.67 7.17 -1.59
N ALA A 270 -5.68 6.30 -1.77
CA ALA A 270 -5.85 5.02 -2.45
C ALA A 270 -6.64 4.01 -1.59
N ILE A 271 -6.50 4.08 -0.26
CA ILE A 271 -7.10 3.12 0.66
C ILE A 271 -8.56 3.46 0.98
N ARG A 272 -9.43 2.46 0.87
CA ARG A 272 -10.85 2.48 1.19
C ARG A 272 -11.12 1.93 2.59
N PRO A 273 -12.21 2.36 3.25
CA PRO A 273 -12.50 1.94 4.61
C PRO A 273 -13.08 0.53 4.64
N TYR A 274 -12.38 -0.37 5.36
CA TYR A 274 -12.81 -1.75 5.60
C TYR A 274 -12.65 -2.08 7.08
N LEU A 275 -13.57 -2.87 7.61
CA LEU A 275 -13.54 -3.41 8.98
C LEU A 275 -13.86 -4.91 8.97
N PRO A 276 -13.35 -5.69 9.92
CA PRO A 276 -13.56 -7.14 9.93
C PRO A 276 -15.02 -7.47 10.24
N GLU A 277 -15.51 -8.53 9.60
CA GLU A 277 -16.78 -9.15 9.96
C GLU A 277 -16.62 -9.86 11.32
N LEU A 278 -17.43 -9.45 12.31
CA LEU A 278 -17.24 -9.88 13.70
C LEU A 278 -17.92 -11.21 14.04
N ALA A 279 -18.88 -11.66 13.23
CA ALA A 279 -19.60 -12.91 13.41
C ALA A 279 -19.80 -13.63 12.06
N PRO A 280 -19.77 -14.98 12.02
CA PRO A 280 -20.06 -15.72 10.81
C PRO A 280 -21.47 -15.42 10.27
N PRO A 281 -21.67 -15.42 8.94
CA PRO A 281 -23.01 -15.29 8.36
C PRO A 281 -23.97 -16.37 8.90
N ASN A 282 -25.15 -15.97 9.37
CA ASN A 282 -26.17 -16.91 9.86
C ASN A 282 -26.67 -17.82 8.71
N ASN A 283 -26.41 -19.12 8.79
CA ASN A 283 -26.90 -20.15 7.84
C ASN A 283 -28.42 -20.42 7.97
N ASN A 284 -29.26 -19.41 8.13
CA ASN A 284 -30.70 -19.58 8.32
C ASN A 284 -31.49 -19.68 7.01
N SER A 285 -30.84 -20.01 5.89
CA SER A 285 -31.50 -20.50 4.69
C SER A 285 -31.37 -22.02 4.60
N SER A 286 -31.88 -22.71 5.63
CA SER A 286 -32.18 -24.14 5.59
C SER A 286 -33.44 -24.39 4.76
N HIS A 287 -33.32 -24.31 3.44
CA HIS A 287 -34.23 -25.08 2.60
C HIS A 287 -33.77 -26.54 2.58
N ASN A 288 -34.43 -27.32 3.44
CA ASN A 288 -34.58 -28.77 3.42
C ASN A 288 -33.42 -29.59 2.87
N ILE A 289 -32.50 -30.02 3.73
CA ILE A 289 -31.83 -31.31 3.56
C ILE A 289 -31.97 -32.08 4.87
N THR A 290 -32.79 -33.12 4.81
CA THR A 290 -33.01 -34.10 5.88
C THR A 290 -31.76 -34.94 6.14
N ASN A 291 -31.48 -35.12 7.42
CA ASN A 291 -30.54 -36.01 8.09
C ASN A 291 -30.08 -37.26 7.32
N ASN A 292 -28.76 -37.44 7.18
CA ASN A 292 -28.02 -38.62 7.64
C ASN A 292 -26.57 -38.59 7.15
N THR A 293 -25.63 -38.35 8.08
CA THR A 293 -24.33 -39.03 8.28
C THR A 293 -23.36 -38.10 9.00
N ALA A 294 -22.89 -38.54 10.17
CA ALA A 294 -21.72 -37.96 10.81
C ALA A 294 -20.52 -38.12 9.87
N ASN A 295 -19.75 -37.04 9.71
CA ASN A 295 -18.59 -36.90 8.82
C ASN A 295 -18.90 -36.57 7.35
N SER A 296 -19.48 -35.39 7.10
CA SER A 296 -19.14 -34.60 5.91
C SER A 296 -19.80 -33.22 5.97
N ASN A 297 -19.14 -32.26 5.31
CA ASN A 297 -19.71 -31.01 4.82
C ASN A 297 -19.67 -29.82 5.79
N VAL A 298 -18.46 -29.27 5.91
CA VAL A 298 -18.24 -27.82 5.74
C VAL A 298 -19.31 -27.31 4.77
N THR A 299 -20.21 -26.48 5.29
CA THR A 299 -21.12 -25.60 4.56
C THR A 299 -20.74 -25.52 3.09
N SER A 300 -21.59 -25.94 2.17
CA SER A 300 -21.39 -25.81 0.73
C SER A 300 -20.76 -24.46 0.41
N LEU A 301 -19.42 -24.45 0.32
CA LEU A 301 -18.64 -23.22 0.25
C LEU A 301 -18.97 -22.66 -1.11
N ARG A 302 -19.77 -21.58 -1.16
CA ARG A 302 -19.74 -20.70 -2.32
C ARG A 302 -18.27 -20.47 -2.61
N GLN A 303 -17.85 -20.78 -3.85
CA GLN A 303 -16.49 -20.48 -4.30
C GLN A 303 -16.16 -19.04 -3.86
N PRO A 304 -15.03 -18.83 -3.16
CA PRO A 304 -14.70 -17.52 -2.61
C PRO A 304 -14.63 -16.52 -3.77
N THR A 305 -15.49 -15.51 -3.72
CA THR A 305 -15.50 -14.44 -4.70
C THR A 305 -14.46 -13.41 -4.32
N TRP A 306 -13.64 -12.97 -5.29
CA TRP A 306 -12.69 -11.88 -5.07
C TRP A 306 -13.36 -10.50 -5.16
N ARG A 307 -14.60 -10.44 -5.67
CA ARG A 307 -15.34 -9.19 -5.93
C ARG A 307 -15.80 -8.55 -4.63
N ALA A 308 -15.44 -7.29 -4.45
CA ALA A 308 -15.88 -6.47 -3.34
C ALA A 308 -17.38 -6.11 -3.44
N SER A 309 -17.93 -5.97 -4.65
CA SER A 309 -19.35 -5.70 -4.88
C SER A 309 -20.31 -6.78 -4.36
N GLN A 310 -19.78 -7.97 -4.07
CA GLN A 310 -20.54 -9.10 -3.53
C GLN A 310 -20.48 -9.19 -2.00
N LEU A 311 -19.75 -8.28 -1.35
CA LEU A 311 -19.70 -8.17 0.10
C LEU A 311 -20.87 -7.32 0.62
N PRO A 312 -21.51 -7.71 1.74
CA PRO A 312 -22.37 -6.78 2.46
C PRO A 312 -21.53 -5.63 3.03
N TYR A 313 -22.18 -4.51 3.32
CA TYR A 313 -21.52 -3.44 4.07
C TYR A 313 -21.32 -3.84 5.53
N TRP A 314 -20.29 -3.26 6.14
CA TRP A 314 -20.02 -3.42 7.56
C TRP A 314 -21.11 -2.72 8.39
N GLU A 315 -21.68 -3.45 9.34
CA GLU A 315 -22.65 -2.94 10.31
C GLU A 315 -22.06 -2.99 11.71
N GLY A 316 -22.21 -1.90 12.47
CA GLY A 316 -21.75 -1.81 13.85
C GLY A 316 -21.77 -0.37 14.38
N ALA A 317 -21.36 -0.19 15.63
CA ALA A 317 -21.41 1.10 16.30
C ALA A 317 -20.47 2.12 15.64
N ASP A 318 -20.87 3.40 15.60
CA ASP A 318 -20.09 4.41 14.90
C ASP A 318 -18.70 4.69 15.49
N GLY A 319 -18.57 4.53 16.80
CA GLY A 319 -17.31 4.66 17.55
C GLY A 319 -16.53 3.36 17.67
N PHE A 320 -16.85 2.32 16.89
CA PHE A 320 -16.06 1.10 16.87
C PHE A 320 -14.70 1.34 16.22
N GLU A 321 -13.64 0.97 16.93
CA GLU A 321 -12.28 0.92 16.42
C GLU A 321 -11.76 -0.51 16.56
N PHE A 322 -11.22 -1.08 15.49
CA PHE A 322 -10.66 -2.42 15.53
C PHE A 322 -9.22 -2.37 16.06
N PRO A 323 -8.85 -3.23 17.03
CA PRO A 323 -7.50 -3.22 17.60
C PRO A 323 -6.43 -3.49 16.56
N LEU A 324 -5.27 -2.84 16.73
CA LEU A 324 -4.10 -3.01 15.85
C LEU A 324 -3.25 -4.24 16.22
N GLU A 325 -3.46 -4.79 17.41
CA GLU A 325 -2.67 -5.88 17.96
C GLU A 325 -3.03 -7.25 17.33
N VAL A 326 -2.06 -8.16 17.38
CA VAL A 326 -2.17 -9.55 16.89
C VAL A 326 -3.12 -10.39 17.75
N GLY A 327 -3.66 -11.47 17.17
CA GLY A 327 -4.48 -12.46 17.88
C GLY A 327 -5.97 -12.13 18.01
N ASN A 328 -6.45 -11.09 17.32
CA ASN A 328 -7.83 -10.60 17.42
C ASN A 328 -8.72 -11.01 16.23
N ALA A 329 -8.32 -12.02 15.44
CA ALA A 329 -9.14 -12.51 14.33
C ALA A 329 -10.51 -12.99 14.86
N PRO A 330 -11.65 -12.44 14.38
CA PRO A 330 -12.96 -12.77 14.94
C PRO A 330 -13.33 -14.24 14.85
N TYR A 331 -13.05 -14.86 13.70
CA TYR A 331 -13.22 -16.29 13.46
C TYR A 331 -12.37 -16.74 12.25
N ALA A 332 -12.24 -18.04 12.05
CA ALA A 332 -11.46 -18.59 10.94
C ALA A 332 -12.12 -18.30 9.59
N ASN A 333 -11.30 -17.89 8.61
CA ASN A 333 -11.73 -17.50 7.27
C ASN A 333 -12.75 -16.33 7.26
N HIS A 334 -12.60 -15.37 8.18
CA HIS A 334 -13.47 -14.19 8.24
C HIS A 334 -13.17 -13.21 7.11
N ARG A 335 -14.19 -12.43 6.76
CA ARG A 335 -14.12 -11.38 5.73
C ARG A 335 -13.79 -10.03 6.35
N TRP A 336 -13.35 -9.10 5.52
CA TRP A 336 -13.39 -7.68 5.83
C TRP A 336 -14.43 -7.03 4.93
N LEU A 337 -15.32 -6.24 5.53
CA LEU A 337 -16.48 -5.68 4.88
C LEU A 337 -16.24 -4.19 4.59
N PRO A 338 -16.68 -3.69 3.42
CA PRO A 338 -16.61 -2.27 3.10
C PRO A 338 -17.46 -1.48 4.09
N VAL A 339 -16.96 -0.35 4.56
CA VAL A 339 -17.72 0.58 5.40
C VAL A 339 -18.45 1.59 4.51
N HIS A 340 -19.69 1.93 4.83
CA HIS A 340 -20.47 2.91 4.06
C HIS A 340 -19.68 4.21 3.80
N SER A 341 -19.37 4.46 2.52
CA SER A 341 -18.49 5.56 2.08
C SER A 341 -19.12 6.96 2.12
N GLU A 342 -20.42 7.05 2.39
CA GLU A 342 -21.14 8.34 2.44
C GLU A 342 -20.61 9.24 3.56
N SER A 343 -20.06 8.64 4.62
CA SER A 343 -19.32 9.36 5.64
C SER A 343 -17.85 9.48 5.23
N ARG A 344 -17.42 10.69 4.82
CA ARG A 344 -16.01 11.02 4.53
C ARG A 344 -15.06 10.76 5.71
N THR A 345 -15.58 10.49 6.90
CA THR A 345 -14.80 10.23 8.11
C THR A 345 -14.60 8.74 8.40
N ALA A 346 -15.24 7.83 7.66
CA ALA A 346 -15.16 6.39 7.92
C ALA A 346 -13.73 5.82 7.88
N ILE A 347 -12.83 6.44 7.10
CA ILE A 347 -11.42 6.02 7.05
C ILE A 347 -10.69 6.26 8.38
N TYR A 348 -11.10 7.27 9.16
CA TYR A 348 -10.49 7.65 10.44
C TYR A 348 -11.00 6.82 11.64
N ARG A 349 -11.59 5.66 11.39
CA ARG A 349 -11.87 4.65 12.42
C ARG A 349 -11.39 3.26 12.01
N THR A 350 -10.65 3.20 10.91
CA THR A 350 -10.15 1.95 10.34
C THR A 350 -8.65 1.82 10.62
N PRO A 351 -8.12 0.59 10.71
CA PRO A 351 -6.71 0.37 11.05
C PRO A 351 -5.73 1.26 10.29
N ILE A 352 -5.96 1.51 8.99
CA ILE A 352 -5.05 2.26 8.12
C ILE A 352 -4.70 3.67 8.61
N GLN A 353 -5.55 4.29 9.43
CA GLN A 353 -5.24 5.59 10.03
C GLN A 353 -3.93 5.57 10.84
N HIS A 354 -3.54 4.41 11.35
CA HIS A 354 -2.32 4.20 12.12
C HIS A 354 -1.13 3.75 11.27
N ALA A 355 -1.24 3.80 9.93
CA ALA A 355 -0.12 3.61 9.03
C ALA A 355 0.85 4.79 9.18
N LEU A 356 2.08 4.49 9.60
CA LEU A 356 3.10 5.51 9.83
C LEU A 356 4.06 5.59 8.67
N CYS A 357 4.56 6.79 8.40
CA CYS A 357 5.72 7.02 7.54
C CYS A 357 7.02 6.61 8.26
N SER A 358 7.05 5.39 8.81
CA SER A 358 8.16 4.86 9.57
C SER A 358 8.76 3.68 8.80
N PRO A 359 10.09 3.64 8.61
CA PRO A 359 10.72 2.71 7.69
C PRO A 359 10.84 1.28 8.21
N TRP A 360 10.13 0.82 9.26
CA TRP A 360 10.09 -0.61 9.56
C TRP A 360 9.10 -1.08 10.65
N ALA A 361 9.36 -0.71 11.91
CA ALA A 361 8.94 -1.54 13.05
C ALA A 361 7.44 -1.50 13.34
N GLU A 362 6.80 -0.37 13.08
CA GLU A 362 5.43 -0.12 13.54
C GLU A 362 4.35 -0.59 12.57
N ASN A 363 4.67 -0.74 11.28
CA ASN A 363 3.71 -1.23 10.28
C ASN A 363 3.78 -2.76 10.12
N ARG A 364 4.97 -3.35 10.29
CA ARG A 364 5.21 -4.80 10.07
C ARG A 364 4.40 -5.68 11.03
N GLY A 365 4.16 -5.22 12.26
CA GLY A 365 3.45 -5.98 13.29
C GLY A 365 1.92 -5.94 13.20
N LYS A 366 1.34 -5.00 12.45
CA LYS A 366 -0.10 -4.73 12.49
C LYS A 366 -0.81 -5.46 11.33
N TRP A 367 -1.27 -6.68 11.58
CA TRP A 367 -1.94 -7.50 10.56
C TRP A 367 -3.25 -6.87 10.04
N SER A 368 -3.97 -6.12 10.89
CA SER A 368 -5.20 -5.42 10.51
C SER A 368 -4.96 -4.30 9.50
N LEU A 369 -3.77 -3.67 9.51
CA LEU A 369 -3.34 -2.76 8.44
C LEU A 369 -3.19 -3.49 7.10
N ALA A 370 -2.58 -4.68 7.11
CA ALA A 370 -2.40 -5.47 5.91
C ALA A 370 -3.76 -5.95 5.36
N ALA A 371 -4.63 -6.45 6.24
CA ALA A 371 -5.95 -6.92 5.84
C ALA A 371 -6.76 -5.82 5.16
N GLN A 372 -6.87 -4.64 5.77
CA GLN A 372 -7.57 -3.50 5.15
C GLN A 372 -6.98 -3.13 3.78
N GLN A 373 -5.65 -3.10 3.63
CA GLN A 373 -5.01 -2.79 2.35
C GLN A 373 -5.38 -3.79 1.26
N HIS A 374 -5.36 -5.10 1.56
CA HIS A 374 -5.71 -6.14 0.60
C HIS A 374 -7.15 -6.03 0.12
N PHE A 375 -8.12 -5.85 1.02
CA PHE A 375 -9.52 -5.72 0.63
C PHE A 375 -9.80 -4.43 -0.15
N SER A 376 -9.19 -3.31 0.26
CA SER A 376 -9.23 -2.06 -0.50
C SER A 376 -8.65 -2.22 -1.91
N PHE A 377 -7.56 -2.99 -2.04
CA PHE A 377 -6.91 -3.22 -3.32
C PHE A 377 -7.76 -4.11 -4.23
N LEU A 378 -8.37 -5.18 -3.70
CA LEU A 378 -9.30 -6.03 -4.45
C LEU A 378 -10.51 -5.24 -4.97
N GLU A 379 -11.04 -4.30 -4.19
CA GLU A 379 -12.09 -3.38 -4.66
C GLU A 379 -11.59 -2.48 -5.81
N SER A 380 -10.34 -2.02 -5.73
CA SER A 380 -9.74 -1.18 -6.77
C SER A 380 -9.46 -1.96 -8.06
N LEU A 381 -9.09 -3.24 -7.95
CA LEU A 381 -9.03 -4.17 -9.09
C LEU A 381 -10.39 -4.33 -9.75
N GLU A 382 -11.44 -4.58 -8.97
CA GLU A 382 -12.79 -4.74 -9.51
C GLU A 382 -13.29 -3.48 -10.24
N ARG A 383 -12.94 -2.31 -9.71
CA ARG A 383 -13.31 -1.01 -10.30
C ARG A 383 -12.41 -0.55 -11.44
N ASN A 384 -11.38 -1.32 -11.79
CA ASN A 384 -10.34 -0.91 -12.73
C ASN A 384 -9.76 0.48 -12.39
N ALA A 385 -9.45 0.67 -11.10
CA ALA A 385 -9.02 1.94 -10.51
C ALA A 385 -7.72 1.75 -9.70
N THR A 386 -6.78 0.96 -10.21
CA THR A 386 -5.48 0.70 -9.55
C THR A 386 -4.52 1.89 -9.69
N ASP A 387 -4.76 2.79 -10.65
CA ASP A 387 -4.02 4.02 -10.88
C ASP A 387 -3.99 4.94 -9.66
N VAL A 388 -5.00 4.88 -8.78
CA VAL A 388 -5.04 5.63 -7.52
C VAL A 388 -3.88 5.29 -6.56
N TYR A 389 -3.23 4.14 -6.75
CA TYR A 389 -2.06 3.73 -5.96
C TYR A 389 -0.75 4.34 -6.49
N ASP A 390 -0.74 4.92 -7.71
CA ASP A 390 0.40 5.65 -8.24
C ASP A 390 0.50 7.04 -7.57
N PHE A 391 1.14 7.06 -6.40
CA PHE A 391 1.14 8.20 -5.50
C PHE A 391 2.14 9.32 -5.89
N ALA A 392 3.04 9.08 -6.85
CA ALA A 392 4.02 10.07 -7.28
C ALA A 392 3.68 10.65 -8.65
N ARG A 393 3.63 11.98 -8.73
CA ARG A 393 3.29 12.71 -9.97
C ARG A 393 4.13 12.33 -11.20
N ARG A 394 5.36 11.84 -11.00
CA ARG A 394 6.30 11.44 -12.06
C ARG A 394 6.53 9.93 -12.14
N GLY A 395 5.74 9.11 -11.45
CA GLY A 395 5.95 7.66 -11.43
C GLY A 395 7.19 7.20 -10.64
N VAL A 396 7.88 8.12 -9.94
CA VAL A 396 9.12 7.86 -9.20
C VAL A 396 9.06 8.48 -7.81
N TRP A 397 9.46 7.69 -6.82
CA TRP A 397 9.65 8.15 -5.45
C TRP A 397 11.07 7.81 -4.98
N ASP A 398 11.77 8.77 -4.39
CA ASP A 398 13.10 8.56 -3.81
C ASP A 398 12.96 8.24 -2.31
N MET A 399 13.53 7.11 -1.88
CA MET A 399 13.47 6.68 -0.47
C MET A 399 14.37 7.51 0.45
N GLY A 400 15.25 8.38 -0.07
CA GLY A 400 16.10 9.24 0.75
C GLY A 400 17.07 8.47 1.64
N PHE A 401 17.52 7.29 1.18
CA PHE A 401 18.33 6.34 1.94
C PHE A 401 17.65 5.77 3.20
N GLU A 402 16.32 5.80 3.26
CA GLU A 402 15.56 5.04 4.25
C GLU A 402 15.28 3.62 3.78
N ARG A 403 15.08 2.73 4.77
CA ARG A 403 14.82 1.30 4.52
C ARG A 403 13.46 1.14 3.83
N ILE A 404 13.42 0.27 2.83
CA ILE A 404 12.21 -0.23 2.18
C ILE A 404 12.24 -1.77 2.19
N SER A 405 11.08 -2.40 2.15
CA SER A 405 11.03 -3.86 2.02
C SER A 405 11.52 -4.31 0.66
N ILE A 406 12.33 -5.37 0.60
CA ILE A 406 12.88 -5.90 -0.66
C ILE A 406 11.99 -6.98 -1.31
N ASN A 407 10.67 -6.88 -1.12
CA ASN A 407 9.71 -7.89 -1.58
C ASN A 407 9.66 -8.02 -3.10
N PHE A 408 9.91 -6.92 -3.81
CA PHE A 408 9.90 -6.86 -5.27
C PHE A 408 10.84 -5.73 -5.73
N ILE A 409 12.09 -6.06 -6.07
CA ILE A 409 13.12 -5.08 -6.45
C ILE A 409 13.87 -5.49 -7.72
N ALA A 410 14.36 -4.51 -8.47
CA ALA A 410 15.30 -4.68 -9.57
C ALA A 410 16.68 -4.12 -9.21
N ILE A 411 17.72 -4.94 -9.39
CA ILE A 411 19.11 -4.60 -9.06
C ILE A 411 20.07 -5.29 -10.04
N TRP A 412 21.16 -4.62 -10.42
CA TRP A 412 22.18 -5.23 -11.27
C TRP A 412 22.99 -6.27 -10.50
N GLY A 413 23.39 -7.36 -11.18
CA GLY A 413 24.22 -8.39 -10.56
C GLY A 413 25.51 -7.82 -9.97
N ARG A 414 26.17 -6.90 -10.67
CA ARG A 414 27.40 -6.23 -10.19
C ARG A 414 27.20 -5.51 -8.85
N ASP A 415 26.04 -4.88 -8.66
CA ASP A 415 25.74 -4.10 -7.46
C ASP A 415 25.58 -4.98 -6.22
N VAL A 416 25.14 -6.22 -6.42
CA VAL A 416 25.09 -7.25 -5.37
C VAL A 416 26.47 -7.87 -5.16
N ILE A 417 27.11 -8.37 -6.23
CA ILE A 417 28.38 -9.13 -6.18
C ILE A 417 29.48 -8.34 -5.46
N ASP A 418 29.59 -7.04 -5.73
CA ASP A 418 30.61 -6.16 -5.14
C ASP A 418 30.46 -6.00 -3.60
N HIS A 419 29.34 -6.46 -3.03
CA HIS A 419 29.00 -6.29 -1.62
C HIS A 419 28.67 -7.59 -0.88
N LEU A 420 28.83 -8.75 -1.53
CA LEU A 420 28.69 -10.04 -0.86
C LEU A 420 29.87 -10.31 0.11
N PRO A 421 29.64 -11.08 1.19
CA PRO A 421 28.36 -11.61 1.64
C PRO A 421 27.50 -10.55 2.36
N LEU A 422 26.17 -10.67 2.23
CA LEU A 422 25.23 -9.83 2.98
C LEU A 422 24.94 -10.43 4.37
N VAL A 423 24.67 -9.57 5.35
CA VAL A 423 24.31 -9.97 6.73
C VAL A 423 22.85 -9.66 7.06
N ASP A 424 22.39 -8.44 6.74
CA ASP A 424 20.98 -8.04 6.69
C ASP A 424 20.78 -7.48 5.29
N ASP A 425 20.41 -8.34 4.34
CA ASP A 425 20.28 -7.99 2.93
C ASP A 425 19.39 -6.77 2.72
N GLU A 426 18.27 -6.72 3.41
CA GLU A 426 17.31 -5.64 3.28
C GLU A 426 17.85 -4.31 3.81
N ALA A 427 18.47 -4.26 5.00
CA ALA A 427 19.10 -3.03 5.47
C ALA A 427 20.34 -2.65 4.65
N MET A 428 21.14 -3.62 4.23
CA MET A 428 22.36 -3.36 3.47
C MET A 428 22.03 -2.82 2.09
N LEU A 429 21.16 -3.50 1.34
CA LEU A 429 20.81 -3.14 -0.04
C LEU A 429 19.95 -1.89 -0.13
N THR A 430 19.12 -1.58 0.88
CA THR A 430 18.21 -0.42 0.79
C THR A 430 18.70 0.83 1.53
N LYS A 431 19.62 0.68 2.49
CA LYS A 431 20.07 1.79 3.34
C LYS A 431 21.59 1.91 3.39
N SER A 432 22.30 0.92 3.91
CA SER A 432 23.72 1.07 4.24
C SER A 432 24.62 1.23 3.02
N ILE A 433 24.47 0.37 2.01
CA ILE A 433 25.26 0.41 0.77
C ILE A 433 24.86 1.63 -0.08
N PRO A 434 23.56 1.85 -0.41
CA PRO A 434 23.10 3.05 -1.11
C PRO A 434 23.67 4.36 -0.54
N LYS A 435 23.61 4.51 0.79
CA LYS A 435 24.10 5.71 1.47
C LYS A 435 25.62 5.87 1.36
N LYS A 436 26.38 4.78 1.47
CA LYS A 436 27.85 4.78 1.30
C LYS A 436 28.23 5.17 -0.13
N LEU A 437 27.54 4.63 -1.13
CA LEU A 437 27.80 4.87 -2.55
C LEU A 437 27.19 6.18 -3.07
N ARG A 438 26.29 6.81 -2.30
CA ARG A 438 25.45 7.95 -2.73
C ARG A 438 24.63 7.64 -3.99
N ARG A 439 24.18 6.39 -4.09
CA ARG A 439 23.31 5.90 -5.16
C ARG A 439 21.93 5.63 -4.56
N PRO A 440 20.87 6.37 -4.95
CA PRO A 440 19.59 6.33 -4.26
C PRO A 440 18.85 5.02 -4.50
N VAL A 441 17.91 4.73 -3.61
CA VAL A 441 16.89 3.69 -3.79
C VAL A 441 15.61 4.37 -4.25
N LEU A 442 15.09 3.95 -5.39
CA LEU A 442 13.89 4.52 -5.98
C LEU A 442 12.73 3.53 -5.88
N VAL A 443 11.50 4.05 -5.96
CA VAL A 443 10.28 3.26 -6.11
C VAL A 443 9.63 3.64 -7.43
N ALA A 444 9.36 2.65 -8.28
CA ALA A 444 8.51 2.81 -9.46
C ALA A 444 7.04 2.79 -9.01
N THR A 445 6.46 3.96 -8.77
CA THR A 445 5.14 4.07 -8.11
C THR A 445 4.00 3.52 -8.97
N GLY A 446 4.17 3.50 -10.29
CA GLY A 446 3.23 2.85 -11.21
C GLY A 446 3.44 1.34 -11.39
N ALA A 447 4.48 0.74 -10.80
CA ALA A 447 4.76 -0.70 -10.88
C ALA A 447 4.11 -1.44 -9.72
N ILE A 448 2.83 -1.79 -9.83
CA ILE A 448 2.03 -2.28 -8.69
C ILE A 448 2.19 -3.80 -8.49
N ALA A 449 2.40 -4.22 -7.25
CA ALA A 449 2.35 -5.61 -6.82
C ALA A 449 1.70 -5.73 -5.43
N ALA A 450 1.30 -6.92 -4.99
CA ALA A 450 0.81 -7.13 -3.62
C ALA A 450 1.58 -8.23 -2.90
N HIS A 451 2.07 -7.92 -1.70
CA HIS A 451 2.76 -8.85 -0.81
C HIS A 451 1.80 -9.32 0.28
N TYR A 452 1.66 -10.64 0.44
CA TYR A 452 0.65 -11.21 1.33
C TYR A 452 0.90 -10.87 2.80
N ALA A 453 2.06 -11.21 3.36
CA ALA A 453 2.23 -11.11 4.81
C ALA A 453 3.70 -11.05 5.23
N PHE A 454 4.04 -10.10 6.10
CA PHE A 454 5.26 -10.24 6.89
C PHE A 454 5.15 -11.40 7.90
N ALA A 455 6.30 -11.89 8.37
CA ALA A 455 6.36 -12.96 9.36
C ALA A 455 5.50 -12.69 10.62
N SER A 456 5.39 -11.44 11.05
CA SER A 456 4.54 -11.02 12.18
C SER A 456 3.04 -10.97 11.88
N GLN A 457 2.63 -10.98 10.61
CA GLN A 457 1.22 -10.89 10.19
C GLN A 457 0.64 -12.24 9.79
N VAL A 458 1.48 -13.23 9.49
CA VAL A 458 1.07 -14.47 8.81
C VAL A 458 0.00 -15.25 9.55
N ASN A 459 0.09 -15.34 10.89
CA ASN A 459 -0.83 -16.16 11.67
C ASN A 459 -2.25 -15.59 11.67
N ASP A 460 -2.37 -14.26 11.73
CA ASP A 460 -3.66 -13.58 11.72
C ASP A 460 -4.24 -13.48 10.30
N LEU A 461 -3.43 -13.17 9.30
CA LEU A 461 -3.90 -13.09 7.91
C LEU A 461 -4.38 -14.45 7.38
N LYS A 462 -3.79 -15.55 7.86
CA LYS A 462 -4.30 -16.91 7.58
C LYS A 462 -5.71 -17.16 8.12
N GLN A 463 -6.20 -16.36 9.07
CA GLN A 463 -7.57 -16.43 9.56
C GLN A 463 -8.55 -15.61 8.71
N THR A 464 -8.07 -14.90 7.69
CA THR A 464 -8.91 -14.18 6.72
C THR A 464 -9.10 -15.00 5.45
N ASP A 465 -10.07 -14.60 4.62
CA ASP A 465 -10.25 -15.19 3.29
C ASP A 465 -9.37 -14.54 2.19
N ILE A 466 -8.41 -13.66 2.54
CA ILE A 466 -7.59 -12.88 1.58
C ILE A 466 -6.89 -13.76 0.56
N LEU A 467 -6.17 -14.79 1.00
CA LEU A 467 -5.42 -15.65 0.07
C LEU A 467 -6.36 -16.35 -0.91
N SER A 468 -7.53 -16.79 -0.44
CA SER A 468 -8.55 -17.42 -1.29
C SER A 468 -9.15 -16.45 -2.30
N ARG A 469 -9.29 -15.16 -1.95
CA ARG A 469 -9.72 -14.10 -2.88
C ARG A 469 -8.69 -13.83 -3.96
N TYR A 470 -7.40 -13.73 -3.62
CA TYR A 470 -6.35 -13.58 -4.63
C TYR A 470 -6.24 -14.80 -5.54
N ARG A 471 -6.44 -16.02 -5.00
CA ARG A 471 -6.54 -17.25 -5.81
C ARG A 471 -7.72 -17.18 -6.79
N ALA A 472 -8.89 -16.76 -6.33
CA ALA A 472 -10.06 -16.60 -7.19
C ALA A 472 -9.84 -15.53 -8.28
N TYR A 473 -9.22 -14.40 -7.95
CA TYR A 473 -8.84 -13.39 -8.93
C TYR A 473 -7.86 -13.95 -9.97
N ALA A 474 -6.84 -14.69 -9.52
CA ALA A 474 -5.85 -15.28 -10.40
C ALA A 474 -6.50 -16.30 -11.36
N ASN A 475 -7.42 -17.13 -10.87
CA ASN A 475 -8.20 -18.07 -11.68
C ASN A 475 -9.06 -17.37 -12.74
N ASP A 476 -9.69 -16.25 -12.39
CA ASP A 476 -10.55 -15.51 -13.30
C ASP A 476 -9.76 -14.74 -14.38
N MET A 477 -8.60 -14.18 -14.03
CA MET A 477 -7.96 -13.12 -14.82
C MET A 477 -6.53 -13.41 -15.30
N ILE A 478 -5.81 -14.34 -14.65
CA ILE A 478 -4.35 -14.46 -14.78
C ILE A 478 -3.92 -15.84 -15.25
N CYS A 479 -4.36 -16.90 -14.57
CA CYS A 479 -3.96 -18.27 -14.84
C CYS A 479 -4.61 -18.80 -16.12
N LEU A 480 -3.86 -19.61 -16.89
CA LEU A 480 -4.40 -20.32 -18.07
C LEU A 480 -5.23 -21.56 -17.70
N GLY A 481 -5.22 -21.96 -16.43
CA GLY A 481 -5.99 -23.07 -15.87
C GLY A 481 -6.43 -22.75 -14.44
N THR A 482 -7.22 -23.64 -13.85
CA THR A 482 -7.79 -23.42 -12.50
C THR A 482 -6.83 -23.91 -11.43
N LEU A 483 -6.37 -22.99 -10.58
CA LEU A 483 -5.72 -23.30 -9.31
C LEU A 483 -6.69 -24.03 -8.37
N PRO A 484 -6.20 -25.00 -7.59
CA PRO A 484 -7.01 -25.87 -6.73
C PRO A 484 -7.75 -25.16 -5.58
#